data_AF-A0A382QMQ5-F1
#
_entry.id   AF-A0A382QMQ5-F1
#
_cell.length_a   1.000
_cell.length_b   1.000
_cell.length_c   1.000
_cell.angle_alpha   90.00
_cell.angle_beta   90.00
_cell.angle_gamma   90.00
#
_symmetry.space_group_name_H-M   'P 1'
#
loop_
_entity.id
_entity.type
_entity.pdbx_description
1 polymer ?
#
loop_
_entity_poly.entity_id
_entity_poly.type
_entity_poly.pdbx_seq_one_letter_code
_entity_poly.pdbx_strand_id
1 'polypeptide(L)' 'MSKADTLKCDKCDNYLFITSYVIKKVSAIMSPTGQEVIAPVQVYSCGNCGVVPKLFTEGTGLEFDDE' A
#
# COMPACT_ATOMS: atom_id res chain seq x y z
N MET A 1 17.48 -20.71 -2.63
CA MET A 1 17.75 -19.26 -2.69
C MET A 1 17.98 -18.75 -4.11
N SER A 2 18.82 -19.39 -4.95
CA SER A 2 19.11 -18.94 -6.33
C SER A 2 17.96 -19.00 -7.36
N LYS A 3 16.76 -19.41 -6.94
CA LYS A 3 15.56 -19.53 -7.79
C LYS A 3 14.40 -18.65 -7.32
N ALA A 4 14.68 -17.68 -6.46
CA ALA A 4 13.68 -16.75 -5.94
C ALA A 4 13.96 -15.35 -6.48
N ASP A 5 12.91 -14.68 -6.91
CA ASP A 5 12.98 -13.28 -7.33
C ASP A 5 13.09 -12.39 -6.10
N THR A 6 13.95 -11.37 -6.19
CA THR A 6 14.05 -10.33 -5.17
C THR A 6 13.21 -9.15 -5.60
N LEU A 7 12.23 -8.76 -4.78
CA LEU A 7 11.39 -7.61 -5.06
C LEU A 7 12.23 -6.33 -5.11
N LYS A 8 12.07 -5.56 -6.18
CA LYS A 8 12.75 -4.29 -6.40
C LYS A 8 11.72 -3.20 -6.62
N CYS A 9 11.98 -2.00 -6.12
CA CYS A 9 11.13 -0.83 -6.36
C CYS A 9 11.17 -0.44 -7.85
N ASP A 10 10.03 -0.48 -8.52
CA ASP A 10 9.90 -0.15 -9.95
C ASP A 10 10.23 1.33 -10.27
N LYS A 11 10.21 2.21 -9.26
CA LYS A 11 10.46 3.65 -9.42
C LYS A 11 11.93 4.05 -9.23
N CYS A 12 12.68 3.38 -8.35
CA CYS A 12 14.02 3.84 -7.95
C CYS A 12 15.05 2.72 -7.70
N ASP A 13 14.75 1.49 -8.12
CA ASP A 13 15.63 0.31 -8.01
C ASP A 13 16.06 -0.09 -6.60
N ASN A 14 15.49 0.51 -5.57
CA ASN A 14 15.77 0.16 -4.17
C ASN A 14 15.13 -1.19 -3.78
N TYR A 15 15.83 -1.98 -2.97
CA TYR A 15 15.39 -3.32 -2.51
C TYR A 15 14.81 -3.32 -1.09
N LEU A 16 14.99 -2.24 -0.34
CA LEU A 16 14.56 -2.16 1.06
C LEU A 16 13.18 -1.53 1.18
N PHE A 17 12.29 -2.23 1.90
CA PHE A 17 10.93 -1.78 2.15
C PHE A 17 10.70 -1.62 3.65
N ILE A 18 9.85 -0.65 4.02
CA ILE A 18 9.44 -0.40 5.39
C ILE A 18 7.95 -0.67 5.55
N THR A 19 7.54 -1.20 6.70
CA THR A 19 6.12 -1.34 7.03
C THR A 19 5.49 0.05 7.13
N SER A 20 4.32 0.23 6.53
CA SER A 20 3.59 1.49 6.49
C SER A 20 2.09 1.24 6.56
N TYR A 21 1.31 2.31 6.75
CA TYR A 21 -0.15 2.23 6.74
C TYR A 21 -0.72 3.25 5.77
N VAL A 22 -1.65 2.79 4.94
CA VAL A 22 -2.54 3.67 4.18
C VAL A 22 -3.81 3.85 4.99
N ILE A 23 -4.27 5.09 5.11
CA ILE A 23 -5.45 5.42 5.91
C ILE A 23 -6.64 5.60 4.98
N LYS A 24 -7.65 4.73 5.10
CA LYS A 24 -8.93 4.87 4.41
C LYS A 24 -9.93 5.58 5.30
N LYS A 25 -10.54 6.64 4.76
CA LYS A 25 -11.69 7.29 5.37
C LYS A 25 -12.96 6.64 4.83
N VAL A 26 -13.67 5.91 5.68
CA VAL A 26 -14.93 5.23 5.33
C VAL A 26 -16.09 6.13 5.74
N SER A 27 -16.91 6.50 4.76
CA SER A 27 -18.10 7.33 5.01
C SER A 27 -19.10 6.60 5.90
N ALA A 28 -19.92 7.36 6.63
CA ALA A 28 -21.00 6.81 7.44
C ALA A 28 -21.96 5.90 6.66
N ILE A 29 -22.20 6.21 5.38
CA ILE A 29 -23.10 5.43 4.50
C ILE A 29 -22.52 4.04 4.19
N MET A 30 -21.20 3.95 4.00
CA MET A 30 -20.52 2.69 3.69
C MET A 30 -20.14 1.89 4.94
N SER A 31 -20.09 2.56 6.10
CA SER A 31 -19.69 1.97 7.37
C SER A 31 -20.78 1.06 7.93
N PRO A 32 -20.45 -0.18 8.38
CA PRO A 32 -21.42 -1.06 9.04
C PRO A 32 -22.04 -0.48 10.31
N THR A 33 -21.37 0.50 10.95
CA THR A 33 -21.83 1.15 12.18
C THR A 33 -22.67 2.39 11.92
N GLY A 34 -22.76 2.87 10.68
CA GLY A 34 -23.41 4.15 10.36
C GLY A 34 -22.62 5.39 10.82
N GLN A 35 -21.38 5.22 11.29
CA GLN A 35 -20.47 6.30 11.68
C GLN A 35 -19.26 6.35 10.76
N GLU A 36 -18.69 7.55 10.60
CA GLU A 36 -17.44 7.73 9.87
C GLU A 36 -16.30 6.99 10.60
N VAL A 37 -15.53 6.19 9.84
CA VAL A 37 -14.44 5.37 10.39
C VAL A 37 -13.13 5.66 9.68
N ILE A 38 -12.05 5.73 10.45
CA ILE A 38 -10.67 5.79 9.95
C ILE A 38 -10.10 4.36 10.02
N ALA A 39 -9.94 3.72 8.86
CA ALA A 39 -9.49 2.35 8.75
C ALA A 39 -8.02 2.29 8.26
N PRO A 40 -7.07 1.78 9.07
CA PRO A 40 -5.69 1.59 8.63
C PRO A 40 -5.53 0.30 7.83
N VAL A 41 -4.87 0.38 6.68
CA VAL A 41 -4.47 -0.78 5.86
C VAL A 41 -2.95 -0.87 5.86
N GLN A 42 -2.40 -1.97 6.37
CA GLN A 42 -0.96 -2.19 6.39
C GLN A 42 -0.45 -2.48 4.97
N VAL A 43 0.65 -1.82 4.60
CA VAL A 43 1.35 -1.98 3.32
C VAL A 43 2.87 -1.96 3.55
N TYR A 44 3.63 -2.22 2.48
CA TYR A 44 5.07 -1.95 2.45
C TYR A 44 5.35 -0.80 1.50
N SER A 45 6.10 0.21 1.97
CA SER A 45 6.56 1.31 1.14
C SER A 45 8.05 1.20 0.86
N CYS A 46 8.50 1.69 -0.30
CA CYS A 46 9.91 1.75 -0.63
C CYS A 46 10.64 2.67 0.37
N GLY A 47 11.65 2.13 1.05
CA GLY A 47 12.39 2.88 2.07
C GLY A 47 13.22 4.05 1.54
N ASN A 48 13.36 4.18 0.22
CA ASN A 48 14.10 5.27 -0.43
C ASN A 48 13.17 6.36 -1.00
N CYS A 49 12.17 5.98 -1.81
CA CYS A 49 11.31 6.96 -2.51
C CYS A 49 9.85 6.98 -2.04
N GLY A 50 9.49 6.17 -1.04
CA GLY A 50 8.16 6.16 -0.41
C GLY A 50 7.03 5.56 -1.25
N VAL A 51 7.26 5.18 -2.51
CA VAL A 51 6.22 4.55 -3.34
C VAL A 51 5.79 3.22 -2.74
N VAL A 52 4.49 2.93 -2.77
CA VAL A 52 3.94 1.62 -2.42
C VAL A 52 3.84 0.80 -3.72
N PRO A 53 4.59 -0.30 -3.87
CA PRO A 53 4.49 -1.15 -5.06
C PRO A 53 3.07 -1.65 -5.31
N LYS A 54 2.67 -1.72 -6.58
CA LYS A 54 1.33 -2.17 -7.00
C LYS A 54 1.00 -3.60 -6.51
N LEU A 55 2.01 -4.44 -6.37
CA LEU A 55 1.89 -5.78 -5.79
C LEU A 55 1.24 -5.76 -4.39
N PHE A 56 1.45 -4.70 -3.60
CA PHE A 56 0.87 -4.56 -2.27
C PHE A 56 -0.50 -3.88 -2.25
N THR A 57 -0.98 -3.41 -3.39
CA THR A 57 -2.26 -2.70 -3.51
C THR A 57 -3.28 -3.40 -4.39
N GLU A 58 -2.85 -4.33 -5.24
CA GLU A 58 -3.71 -5.11 -6.12
C GLU A 58 -4.81 -5.86 -5.33
N GLY A 59 -6.07 -5.70 -5.76
CA GLY A 59 -7.23 -6.33 -5.11
C GLY A 59 -7.65 -5.72 -3.76
N THR A 60 -6.92 -4.73 -3.23
CA THR A 60 -7.25 -4.06 -1.96
C THR A 60 -8.15 -2.83 -2.13
N GLY A 61 -8.42 -2.44 -3.39
CA GLY A 61 -9.08 -1.17 -3.75
C GLY A 61 -8.26 0.04 -3.30
N LEU A 62 -6.92 -0.09 -3.26
CA LEU A 62 -5.96 0.99 -3.01
C LEU A 62 -5.19 1.28 -4.31
N GLU A 63 -5.89 1.55 -5.40
CA GLU A 63 -5.21 2.01 -6.61
C GLU A 63 -4.78 3.46 -6.42
N PHE A 64 -3.47 3.69 -6.47
CA PHE A 64 -2.89 5.03 -6.54
C PHE A 64 -2.66 5.33 -8.02
N ASP A 65 -3.27 6.39 -8.53
CA ASP A 65 -2.98 6.87 -9.87
C ASP A 65 -1.55 7.44 -9.88
N ASP A 66 -0.72 6.92 -10.80
CA ASP A 66 0.62 7.47 -11.04
C ASP A 66 0.46 8.79 -11.82
N GLU A 67 0.33 9.93 -11.12
CA GLU A 67 0.52 11.28 -11.71
C GLU A 67 2.00 11.65 -11.81
#